data_AF-A0A2C6MHY6-F1
#
_entry.id   AF-A0A2C6MHY6-F1
#
_cell.length_a   1.000
_cell.length_b   1.000
_cell.length_c   1.000
_cell.angle_alpha   90.00
_cell.angle_beta   90.00
_cell.angle_gamma   90.00
#
_symmetry.space_group_name_H-M   'P 1'
#
loop_
_entity.id
_entity.type
_entity.pdbx_description
1 polymer ?
#
loop_
_entity_poly.entity_id
_entity_poly.type
_entity_poly.pdbx_seq_one_letter_code
_entity_poly.pdbx_strand_id
1 'polypeptide(L)'
;MARKIFKLLKNLFGLSTEILVQRKVRLRKNNVYLVRIPSQAGIEQILKALGIGEGGFAFTEEGIVKDLIVKDCCRRAYLRGAFLGGGSVNNPEGTYHLEIITDNLKHARDLAGLMQTFNLPAKVSPRKNWYVVYLKGSEQIVECLNHMGAHGAQLDFENARIYKDMRNQVNRLVNCETANLNKTVTAAVRQLEIIKYLVDTIGLDKLPKPLRETAELRLRHPDASLKELGELWDPPVGKSGVNHRMRKLERLAEKVRSRKENHGFIES
;
A
#
# COMPACT_ATOMS: atom_id res chain seq x y z
N MET A 1 -9.91 -1.52 27.78
CA MET A 1 -10.13 -2.98 27.89
C MET A 1 -10.35 -3.45 29.33
N ALA A 2 -9.38 -3.32 30.25
CA ALA A 2 -9.48 -3.83 31.63
C ALA A 2 -10.77 -3.41 32.37
N ARG A 3 -11.15 -2.12 32.32
CA ARG A 3 -12.43 -1.63 32.88
C ARG A 3 -13.67 -2.33 32.32
N LYS A 4 -13.65 -2.70 31.04
CA LYS A 4 -14.79 -3.39 30.38
C LYS A 4 -14.89 -4.84 30.88
N ILE A 5 -13.77 -5.55 30.96
CA ILE A 5 -13.71 -6.91 31.48
C ILE A 5 -14.16 -6.95 32.94
N PHE A 6 -13.64 -6.04 33.77
CA PHE A 6 -14.07 -5.87 35.16
C PHE A 6 -15.59 -5.70 35.29
N LYS A 7 -16.18 -4.79 34.50
CA LYS A 7 -17.63 -4.57 34.50
C LYS A 7 -18.42 -5.80 34.05
N LEU A 8 -17.95 -6.51 33.03
CA LEU A 8 -18.62 -7.72 32.54
C LEU A 8 -18.59 -8.85 33.57
N LEU A 9 -17.44 -9.09 34.21
CA LEU A 9 -17.29 -10.12 35.24
C LEU A 9 -18.19 -9.81 36.45
N LYS A 10 -18.22 -8.56 36.90
CA LYS A 10 -19.08 -8.12 37.99
C LYS A 10 -20.57 -8.22 37.65
N ASN A 11 -20.98 -7.72 36.48
CA ASN A 11 -22.40 -7.60 36.14
C ASN A 11 -23.03 -8.92 35.68
N LEU A 12 -22.29 -9.79 35.00
CA LEU A 12 -22.83 -11.04 34.45
C LEU A 12 -22.72 -12.20 35.44
N PHE A 13 -21.65 -12.21 36.24
CA PHE A 13 -21.32 -13.36 37.08
C PHE A 13 -21.22 -13.02 38.57
N GLY A 14 -21.39 -11.75 38.96
CA GLY A 14 -21.26 -11.34 40.36
C GLY A 14 -19.85 -11.52 40.95
N LEU A 15 -18.84 -11.75 40.10
CA LEU A 15 -17.50 -12.09 40.56
C LEU A 15 -16.80 -10.88 41.18
N SER A 16 -16.17 -11.09 42.33
CA SER A 16 -15.20 -10.13 42.86
C SER A 16 -13.95 -10.14 41.97
N THR A 17 -13.43 -8.95 41.64
CA THR A 17 -12.25 -8.79 40.77
C THR A 17 -11.40 -7.63 41.27
N GLU A 18 -10.10 -7.75 41.12
CA GLU A 18 -9.11 -6.73 41.51
C GLU A 18 -8.40 -6.22 40.26
N ILE A 19 -8.13 -4.92 40.18
CA ILE A 19 -7.33 -4.33 39.11
C ILE A 19 -5.98 -3.90 39.68
N LEU A 20 -4.92 -4.58 39.25
CA LEU A 20 -3.55 -4.25 39.58
C LEU A 20 -2.92 -3.48 38.41
N VAL A 21 -2.18 -2.42 38.73
CA VAL A 21 -1.44 -1.64 37.73
C VAL A 21 0.04 -1.91 37.91
N GLN A 22 0.66 -2.56 36.91
CA GLN A 22 2.09 -2.80 36.89
C GLN A 22 2.75 -1.89 35.85
N ARG A 23 3.74 -1.10 36.29
CA ARG A 23 4.53 -0.29 35.37
C ARG A 23 5.69 -1.13 34.85
N LYS A 24 5.79 -1.30 33.52
CA LYS A 24 6.97 -1.96 32.94
C LYS A 24 8.21 -1.08 33.16
N VAL A 25 9.26 -1.67 33.74
CA VAL A 25 10.48 -0.97 34.16
C VAL A 25 11.44 -0.69 32.99
N ARG A 26 11.33 -1.41 31.85
CA ARG A 26 12.13 -1.17 30.63
C ARG A 26 11.31 -1.30 29.33
N LEU A 27 11.67 -0.47 28.34
CA LEU A 27 11.14 -0.34 26.97
C LEU A 27 9.61 -0.12 26.84
N ARG A 28 9.24 1.10 26.39
CA ARG A 28 7.87 1.68 26.39
C ARG A 28 7.25 1.67 27.80
N LYS A 29 7.33 2.81 28.49
CA LYS A 29 6.83 3.08 29.86
C LYS A 29 5.30 2.99 29.97
N ASN A 30 4.71 1.88 29.54
CA ASN A 30 3.29 1.69 29.48
C ASN A 30 2.80 0.97 30.74
N ASN A 31 1.66 1.39 31.25
CA ASN A 31 0.96 0.72 32.34
C ASN A 31 0.35 -0.58 31.80
N VAL A 32 0.67 -1.70 32.43
CA VAL A 32 0.01 -2.98 32.23
C VAL A 32 -1.05 -3.11 33.32
N TYR A 33 -2.29 -3.36 32.90
CA TYR A 33 -3.41 -3.57 33.82
C TYR A 33 -3.68 -5.06 33.91
N LEU A 34 -3.49 -5.63 35.10
CA LEU A 34 -3.81 -7.02 35.39
C LEU A 34 -5.17 -7.06 36.09
N VAL A 35 -6.12 -7.79 35.52
CA VAL A 35 -7.40 -8.07 36.17
C VAL A 35 -7.27 -9.43 36.85
N ARG A 36 -7.22 -9.43 38.19
CA ARG A 36 -7.12 -10.65 38.99
C ARG A 36 -8.51 -11.04 39.47
N ILE A 37 -8.86 -12.31 39.28
CA ILE A 37 -10.06 -12.90 39.86
C ILE A 37 -9.58 -13.81 40.99
N PRO A 38 -9.78 -13.45 42.28
CA PRO A 38 -9.42 -14.32 43.38
C PRO A 38 -10.27 -15.60 43.35
N SER A 39 -9.75 -16.66 43.97
CA SER A 39 -10.52 -17.90 44.15
C SER A 39 -11.77 -17.59 44.97
N GLN A 40 -12.93 -17.97 44.46
CA GLN A 40 -14.24 -17.72 45.06
C GLN A 40 -15.25 -18.77 44.59
N ALA A 41 -16.32 -18.95 45.36
CA ALA A 41 -17.39 -19.89 45.00
C ALA A 41 -17.98 -19.57 43.62
N GLY A 42 -18.27 -20.60 42.83
CA GLY A 42 -18.85 -20.45 41.48
C GLY A 42 -17.84 -20.25 40.35
N ILE A 43 -16.56 -19.99 40.65
CA ILE A 43 -15.56 -19.66 39.61
C ILE A 43 -15.33 -20.82 38.63
N GLU A 44 -15.25 -22.05 39.10
CA GLU A 44 -15.04 -23.24 38.26
C GLU A 44 -16.21 -23.46 37.30
N GLN A 45 -17.46 -23.31 37.79
CA GLN A 45 -18.66 -23.42 36.96
C GLN A 45 -18.69 -22.35 35.87
N ILE A 46 -18.27 -21.12 36.21
CA ILE A 46 -18.20 -20.02 35.25
C ILE A 46 -17.09 -20.25 34.22
N LEU A 47 -15.90 -20.67 34.65
CA LEU A 47 -14.79 -20.98 33.73
C LEU A 47 -15.19 -22.11 32.77
N LYS A 48 -15.81 -23.16 33.28
CA LYS A 48 -16.34 -24.26 32.46
C LYS A 48 -17.40 -23.79 31.48
N ALA A 49 -18.34 -22.95 31.91
CA ALA A 49 -19.37 -22.36 31.04
C ALA A 49 -18.77 -21.43 29.96
N LEU A 50 -17.62 -20.82 30.23
CA LEU A 50 -16.86 -20.00 29.27
C LEU A 50 -15.92 -20.84 28.38
N GLY A 51 -15.86 -22.15 28.57
CA GLY A 51 -14.97 -23.03 27.81
C GLY A 51 -13.50 -22.93 28.22
N ILE A 52 -13.22 -22.54 29.46
CA ILE A 52 -11.87 -22.47 30.03
C ILE A 52 -11.66 -23.72 30.89
N GLY A 53 -10.61 -24.49 30.58
CA GLY A 53 -10.35 -25.80 31.21
C GLY A 53 -9.82 -25.72 32.65
N GLU A 54 -9.85 -26.86 33.34
CA GLU A 54 -9.22 -27.06 34.65
C GLU A 54 -7.69 -27.00 34.49
N GLY A 55 -7.02 -26.05 35.15
CA GLY A 55 -5.57 -25.81 35.02
C GLY A 55 -5.18 -24.36 34.75
N GLY A 56 -6.15 -23.49 34.43
CA GLY A 56 -5.96 -22.05 34.31
C GLY A 56 -5.46 -21.60 32.93
N PHE A 57 -6.10 -20.56 32.40
CA PHE A 57 -5.78 -19.77 31.20
C PHE A 57 -5.55 -20.49 29.86
N ALA A 58 -5.38 -21.81 29.83
CA ALA A 58 -5.41 -22.57 28.60
C ALA A 58 -6.87 -22.63 28.12
N PHE A 59 -7.12 -22.06 26.94
CA PHE A 59 -8.28 -22.49 26.14
C PHE A 59 -8.21 -24.01 26.07
N THR A 60 -9.35 -24.69 26.24
CA THR A 60 -9.38 -26.16 26.11
C THR A 60 -8.63 -26.55 24.84
N GLU A 61 -7.92 -27.69 24.87
CA GLU A 61 -7.24 -28.22 23.67
C GLU A 61 -8.20 -28.36 22.47
N GLU A 62 -9.51 -28.32 22.75
CA GLU A 62 -10.63 -28.44 21.85
C GLU A 62 -10.96 -27.18 21.00
N GLY A 63 -10.40 -26.01 21.31
CA GLY A 63 -10.60 -24.78 20.51
C GLY A 63 -11.83 -23.96 20.92
N ILE A 64 -12.65 -23.53 19.95
CA ILE A 64 -13.86 -22.72 20.25
C ILE A 64 -15.01 -23.65 20.65
N VAL A 65 -15.53 -23.48 21.88
CA VAL A 65 -16.76 -24.16 22.31
C VAL A 65 -17.93 -23.74 21.42
N LYS A 66 -18.52 -24.71 20.71
CA LYS A 66 -19.55 -24.46 19.68
C LYS A 66 -20.79 -23.74 20.22
N ASP A 67 -21.18 -24.03 21.46
CA ASP A 67 -22.34 -23.40 22.12
C ASP A 67 -22.18 -21.88 22.28
N LEU A 68 -20.93 -21.39 22.33
CA LEU A 68 -20.64 -19.95 22.42
C LEU A 68 -20.82 -19.22 21.08
N ILE A 69 -20.97 -19.93 19.96
CA ILE A 69 -21.01 -19.36 18.60
C ILE A 69 -22.22 -19.81 17.77
N VAL A 70 -23.31 -20.24 18.44
CA VAL A 70 -24.53 -20.74 17.79
C VAL A 70 -25.27 -19.64 17.01
N LYS A 71 -25.45 -18.47 17.63
CA LYS A 71 -26.18 -17.33 17.03
C LYS A 71 -25.22 -16.32 16.41
N ASP A 72 -25.70 -15.57 15.43
CA ASP A 72 -24.89 -14.53 14.76
C ASP A 72 -24.36 -13.47 15.74
N CYS A 73 -25.19 -13.02 16.68
CA CYS A 73 -24.77 -12.09 17.73
C CYS A 73 -23.66 -12.66 18.62
N CYS A 74 -23.68 -13.97 18.90
CA CYS A 74 -22.67 -14.66 19.69
C CYS A 74 -21.36 -14.79 18.89
N ARG A 75 -21.42 -15.13 17.60
CA ARG A 75 -20.26 -15.14 16.69
C ARG A 75 -19.54 -13.79 16.66
N ARG A 76 -20.30 -12.71 16.49
CA ARG A 76 -19.76 -11.33 16.51
C ARG A 76 -19.16 -10.98 17.87
N ALA A 77 -19.84 -11.35 18.96
CA ALA A 77 -19.34 -11.11 20.30
C ALA A 77 -18.04 -11.88 20.59
N TYR A 78 -17.94 -13.13 20.13
CA TYR A 78 -16.74 -13.95 20.25
C TYR A 78 -15.58 -13.36 19.45
N LEU A 79 -15.79 -13.02 18.17
CA LEU A 79 -14.77 -12.39 17.32
C LEU A 79 -14.25 -11.08 17.94
N ARG A 80 -15.15 -10.23 18.43
CA ARG A 80 -14.80 -9.01 19.17
C ARG A 80 -14.00 -9.31 20.44
N GLY A 81 -14.36 -10.35 21.18
CA GLY A 81 -13.63 -10.80 22.37
C GLY A 81 -12.20 -11.25 22.03
N ALA A 82 -12.07 -12.10 21.01
CA ALA A 82 -10.79 -12.60 20.52
C ALA A 82 -9.88 -11.45 20.03
N PHE A 83 -10.44 -10.49 19.29
CA PHE A 83 -9.70 -9.31 18.85
C PHE A 83 -9.28 -8.40 20.01
N LEU A 84 -10.13 -8.22 21.03
CA LEU A 84 -9.72 -7.46 22.22
C LEU A 84 -8.63 -8.19 23.01
N GLY A 85 -8.65 -9.53 23.04
CA GLY A 85 -7.70 -10.36 23.77
C GLY A 85 -6.31 -10.46 23.15
N GLY A 86 -6.24 -10.60 21.82
CA GLY A 86 -4.98 -10.83 21.10
C GLY A 86 -4.95 -10.21 19.70
N GLY A 87 -5.86 -9.28 19.40
CA GLY A 87 -5.98 -8.67 18.09
C GLY A 87 -5.19 -7.37 17.92
N SER A 88 -4.81 -7.08 16.68
CA SER A 88 -4.30 -5.77 16.27
C SER A 88 -4.59 -5.49 14.81
N VAL A 89 -4.61 -4.21 14.45
CA VAL A 89 -4.71 -3.75 13.06
C VAL A 89 -3.59 -2.74 12.81
N ASN A 90 -2.91 -2.87 11.67
CA ASN A 90 -1.89 -1.92 11.25
C ASN A 90 -2.51 -0.58 10.87
N ASN A 91 -1.70 0.48 10.94
CA ASN A 91 -2.08 1.76 10.33
C ASN A 91 -2.29 1.54 8.81
N PRO A 92 -3.48 1.86 8.26
CA PRO A 92 -3.80 1.69 6.83
C PRO A 92 -2.89 2.47 5.88
N GLU A 93 -2.17 3.51 6.35
CA GLU A 93 -1.14 4.19 5.57
C GLU A 93 -0.03 3.22 5.11
N GLY A 94 0.28 2.22 5.93
CA GLY A 94 1.28 1.17 5.66
C GLY A 94 0.69 -0.05 4.96
N THR A 95 1.14 -1.24 5.32
CA THR A 95 0.58 -2.49 4.79
C THR A 95 -0.71 -2.85 5.51
N TYR A 96 -1.75 -3.18 4.75
CA TYR A 96 -3.01 -3.66 5.29
C TYR A 96 -2.81 -5.01 5.96
N HIS A 97 -3.06 -5.05 7.26
CA HIS A 97 -2.93 -6.25 8.07
C HIS A 97 -3.78 -6.12 9.31
N LEU A 98 -4.66 -7.10 9.53
CA LEU A 98 -5.35 -7.33 10.79
C LEU A 98 -4.94 -8.73 11.25
N GLU A 99 -4.56 -8.88 12.51
CA GLU A 99 -4.21 -10.17 13.08
C GLU A 99 -4.86 -10.40 14.44
N ILE A 100 -5.08 -11.67 14.78
CA ILE A 100 -5.39 -12.17 16.13
C ILE A 100 -4.39 -13.29 16.44
N ILE A 101 -3.70 -13.18 17.57
CA ILE A 101 -2.71 -14.17 18.02
C ILE A 101 -3.28 -15.10 19.09
N THR A 102 -2.88 -16.38 19.03
CA THR A 102 -3.24 -17.42 20.01
C THR A 102 -2.14 -18.48 20.06
N ASP A 103 -1.88 -19.09 21.22
CA ASP A 103 -0.90 -20.17 21.38
C ASP A 103 -1.48 -21.55 21.01
N ASN A 104 -2.80 -21.67 20.94
CA ASN A 104 -3.51 -22.88 20.54
C ASN A 104 -3.83 -22.91 19.03
N LEU A 105 -3.34 -23.92 18.30
CA LEU A 105 -3.56 -24.10 16.86
C LEU A 105 -5.02 -24.41 16.51
N LYS A 106 -5.68 -25.22 17.34
CA LYS A 106 -7.08 -25.61 17.14
C LYS A 106 -7.97 -24.37 17.26
N HIS A 107 -7.74 -23.54 18.28
CA HIS A 107 -8.39 -22.24 18.42
C HIS A 107 -8.12 -21.33 17.22
N ALA A 108 -6.89 -21.26 16.68
CA ALA A 108 -6.58 -20.46 15.50
C ALA A 108 -7.37 -20.91 14.25
N ARG A 109 -7.50 -22.22 14.03
CA ARG A 109 -8.28 -22.79 12.92
C ARG A 109 -9.77 -22.55 13.08
N ASP A 110 -10.30 -22.72 14.28
CA ASP A 110 -11.71 -22.47 14.58
C ASP A 110 -12.05 -20.98 14.43
N LEU A 111 -11.13 -20.08 14.82
CA LEU A 111 -11.29 -18.65 14.63
C LEU A 111 -11.30 -18.28 13.14
N ALA A 112 -10.42 -18.88 12.33
CA ALA A 112 -10.46 -18.70 10.88
C ALA A 112 -11.78 -19.22 10.28
N GLY A 113 -12.28 -20.37 10.74
CA GLY A 113 -13.59 -20.89 10.36
C GLY A 113 -14.75 -19.98 10.76
N LEU A 114 -14.70 -19.41 11.97
CA LEU A 114 -15.67 -18.41 12.43
C LEU A 114 -15.66 -17.17 11.54
N MET A 115 -14.48 -16.65 11.20
CA MET A 115 -14.32 -15.51 10.30
C MET A 115 -14.88 -15.82 8.89
N GLN A 116 -14.70 -17.05 8.41
CA GLN A 116 -15.26 -17.49 7.12
C GLN A 116 -16.79 -17.43 7.10
N THR A 117 -17.49 -17.60 8.24
CA THR A 117 -18.96 -17.44 8.31
C THR A 117 -19.43 -16.01 8.02
N PHE A 118 -18.51 -15.05 8.11
CA PHE A 118 -18.72 -13.64 7.76
C PHE A 118 -18.12 -13.28 6.39
N ASN A 119 -17.77 -14.26 5.55
CA ASN A 119 -17.04 -14.08 4.29
C ASN A 119 -15.68 -13.40 4.45
N LEU A 120 -15.05 -13.52 5.62
CA LEU A 120 -13.71 -13.01 5.88
C LEU A 120 -12.69 -14.16 5.66
N PRO A 121 -11.91 -14.15 4.56
CA PRO A 121 -11.00 -15.23 4.18
C PRO A 121 -9.70 -15.17 5.00
N ALA A 122 -9.81 -15.36 6.30
CA ALA A 122 -8.69 -15.31 7.23
C ALA A 122 -7.73 -16.49 7.02
N LYS A 123 -6.43 -16.21 7.07
CA LYS A 123 -5.39 -17.24 6.96
C LYS A 123 -4.76 -17.49 8.32
N VAL A 124 -4.30 -18.72 8.54
CA VAL A 124 -3.56 -19.10 9.75
C VAL A 124 -2.09 -19.30 9.39
N SER A 125 -1.18 -18.70 10.16
CA SER A 125 0.26 -18.92 10.02
C SER A 125 0.93 -19.12 11.39
N PRO A 126 1.87 -20.08 11.52
CA PRO A 126 2.67 -20.23 12.74
C PRO A 126 3.70 -19.09 12.88
N ARG A 127 3.94 -18.64 14.11
CA ARG A 127 4.92 -17.60 14.48
C ARG A 127 5.54 -17.91 15.84
N LYS A 128 6.70 -18.57 15.83
CA LYS A 128 7.36 -19.11 17.05
C LYS A 128 6.39 -20.02 17.81
N ASN A 129 6.08 -19.72 19.07
CA ASN A 129 5.15 -20.49 19.92
C ASN A 129 3.68 -20.04 19.77
N TRP A 130 3.37 -19.19 18.79
CA TRP A 130 2.05 -18.63 18.57
C TRP A 130 1.55 -18.95 17.17
N TYR A 131 0.25 -18.85 16.98
CA TYR A 131 -0.44 -18.91 15.72
C TYR A 131 -1.13 -17.57 15.46
N VAL A 132 -1.02 -17.10 14.23
CA VAL A 132 -1.55 -15.80 13.80
C VAL A 132 -2.67 -16.05 12.80
N VAL A 133 -3.88 -15.60 13.14
CA VAL A 133 -5.05 -15.56 12.24
C VAL A 133 -5.12 -14.17 11.65
N TYR A 134 -5.04 -14.01 10.33
CA TYR A 134 -4.87 -12.69 9.71
C TYR A 134 -5.67 -12.45 8.43
N LEU A 135 -5.94 -11.17 8.17
CA LEU A 135 -6.50 -10.62 6.93
C LEU A 135 -5.53 -9.59 6.33
N LYS A 136 -5.40 -9.58 5.00
CA LYS A 136 -4.58 -8.60 4.25
C LYS A 136 -5.39 -7.69 3.32
N GLY A 137 -6.64 -8.04 3.03
CA GLY A 137 -7.49 -7.24 2.16
C GLY A 137 -8.11 -6.07 2.91
N SER A 138 -8.04 -4.86 2.36
CA SER A 138 -8.51 -3.65 3.02
C SER A 138 -10.02 -3.69 3.28
N GLU A 139 -10.80 -4.16 2.31
CA GLU A 139 -12.25 -4.33 2.41
C GLU A 139 -12.62 -5.34 3.50
N GLN A 140 -11.95 -6.48 3.55
CA GLN A 140 -12.22 -7.51 4.56
C GLN A 140 -11.83 -7.03 5.97
N ILE A 141 -10.81 -6.17 6.09
CA ILE A 141 -10.46 -5.54 7.38
C ILE A 141 -11.57 -4.59 7.82
N VAL A 142 -12.09 -3.76 6.91
CA VAL A 142 -13.23 -2.85 7.17
C VAL A 142 -14.47 -3.63 7.60
N GLU A 143 -14.82 -4.70 6.87
CA GLU A 143 -15.93 -5.59 7.21
C GLU A 143 -15.73 -6.26 8.58
N CYS A 144 -14.52 -6.75 8.87
CA CYS A 144 -14.20 -7.33 10.18
C CYS A 144 -14.42 -6.33 11.32
N LEU A 145 -13.96 -5.08 11.15
CA LEU A 145 -14.21 -4.01 12.13
C LEU A 145 -15.72 -3.74 12.30
N ASN A 146 -16.49 -3.76 11.22
CA ASN A 146 -17.95 -3.63 11.25
C ASN A 146 -18.61 -4.80 12.02
N HIS A 147 -18.24 -6.04 11.73
CA HIS A 147 -18.74 -7.22 12.44
C HIS A 147 -18.46 -7.16 13.95
N MET A 148 -17.35 -6.55 14.35
CA MET A 148 -16.99 -6.32 15.76
C MET A 148 -17.68 -5.08 16.38
N GLY A 149 -18.40 -4.27 15.60
CA GLY A 149 -19.05 -3.04 16.04
C GLY A 149 -18.07 -1.89 16.29
N ALA A 150 -16.91 -1.90 15.63
CA ALA A 150 -15.87 -0.88 15.75
C ALA A 150 -16.05 0.24 14.71
N HIS A 151 -17.26 0.81 14.60
CA HIS A 151 -17.61 1.76 13.53
C HIS A 151 -16.71 2.99 13.45
N GLY A 152 -16.27 3.55 14.60
CA GLY A 152 -15.32 4.66 14.59
C GLY A 152 -13.98 4.29 13.94
N ALA A 153 -13.40 3.16 14.37
CA ALA A 153 -12.16 2.66 13.78
C ALA A 153 -12.33 2.25 12.31
N GLN A 154 -13.51 1.76 11.93
CA GLN A 154 -13.86 1.46 10.53
C GLN A 154 -13.79 2.73 9.67
N LEU A 155 -14.46 3.81 10.10
CA LEU A 155 -14.46 5.10 9.39
C LEU A 155 -13.06 5.70 9.31
N ASP A 156 -12.30 5.67 10.39
CA ASP A 156 -10.90 6.13 10.40
C ASP A 156 -10.04 5.34 9.40
N PHE A 157 -10.25 4.02 9.33
CA PHE A 157 -9.55 3.14 8.41
C PHE A 157 -9.91 3.43 6.95
N GLU A 158 -11.19 3.61 6.65
CA GLU A 158 -11.69 3.97 5.31
C GLU A 158 -11.15 5.33 4.86
N ASN A 159 -11.19 6.33 5.73
CA ASN A 159 -10.65 7.67 5.45
C ASN A 159 -9.18 7.59 5.06
N ALA A 160 -8.36 6.94 5.89
CA ALA A 160 -6.93 6.80 5.62
C ALA A 160 -6.64 6.01 4.33
N ARG A 161 -7.44 4.98 4.02
CA ARG A 161 -7.38 4.26 2.73
C ARG A 161 -7.63 5.20 1.55
N ILE A 162 -8.68 6.01 1.60
CA ILE A 162 -9.04 6.97 0.54
C ILE A 162 -7.89 7.97 0.31
N TYR A 163 -7.36 8.58 1.38
CA TYR A 163 -6.24 9.52 1.26
C TYR A 163 -4.99 8.89 0.65
N LYS A 164 -4.67 7.66 1.05
CA LYS A 164 -3.54 6.91 0.48
C LYS A 164 -3.73 6.63 -1.00
N ASP A 165 -4.92 6.22 -1.42
CA ASP A 165 -5.22 5.92 -2.82
C ASP A 165 -5.15 7.19 -3.69
N MET A 166 -5.70 8.31 -3.19
CA MET A 166 -5.60 9.62 -3.83
C MET A 166 -4.15 10.06 -3.98
N ARG A 167 -3.35 9.97 -2.92
CA ARG A 167 -1.91 10.30 -2.96
C ARG A 167 -1.15 9.44 -3.96
N ASN A 168 -1.43 8.14 -3.98
CA ASN A 168 -0.79 7.22 -4.93
C ASN A 168 -1.17 7.53 -6.37
N GLN A 169 -2.43 7.92 -6.63
CA GLN A 169 -2.87 8.36 -7.94
C GLN A 169 -2.16 9.65 -8.38
N VAL A 170 -2.09 10.65 -7.50
CA VAL A 170 -1.37 11.91 -7.78
C VAL A 170 0.10 11.64 -8.06
N ASN A 171 0.76 10.84 -7.23
CA ASN A 171 2.16 10.47 -7.44
C ASN A 171 2.39 9.80 -8.80
N ARG A 172 1.50 8.88 -9.22
CA ARG A 172 1.59 8.24 -10.53
C ARG A 172 1.42 9.25 -11.67
N LEU A 173 0.48 10.18 -11.54
CA LEU A 173 0.24 11.22 -12.54
C LEU A 173 1.47 12.14 -12.68
N VAL A 174 1.94 12.70 -11.57
CA VAL A 174 3.10 13.60 -11.53
C VAL A 174 4.36 12.91 -12.05
N ASN A 175 4.59 11.64 -11.68
CA ASN A 175 5.73 10.88 -12.19
C ASN A 175 5.65 10.65 -13.71
N CYS A 176 4.44 10.39 -14.23
CA CYS A 176 4.23 10.22 -15.66
C CYS A 176 4.49 11.52 -16.43
N GLU A 177 3.94 12.64 -15.95
CA GLU A 177 4.16 13.97 -16.54
C GLU A 177 5.63 14.37 -16.50
N THR A 178 6.29 14.21 -15.35
CA THR A 178 7.71 14.50 -15.18
C THR A 178 8.57 13.65 -16.12
N ALA A 179 8.28 12.35 -16.27
CA ALA A 179 8.99 11.48 -17.20
C ALA A 179 8.79 11.90 -18.67
N ASN A 180 7.59 12.36 -19.03
CA ASN A 180 7.29 12.85 -20.38
C ASN A 180 7.96 14.18 -20.69
N LEU A 181 7.97 15.11 -19.72
CA LEU A 181 8.70 16.37 -19.82
C LEU A 181 10.22 16.11 -19.97
N ASN A 182 10.80 15.26 -19.12
CA ASN A 182 12.23 14.90 -19.21
C ASN A 182 12.58 14.33 -20.58
N LYS A 183 11.79 13.39 -21.13
CA LYS A 183 12.01 12.85 -22.48
C LYS A 183 11.95 13.93 -23.56
N THR A 184 11.03 14.87 -23.42
CA THR A 184 10.85 15.98 -24.37
C THR A 184 12.05 16.93 -24.32
N VAL A 185 12.50 17.31 -23.11
CA VAL A 185 13.68 18.16 -22.89
C VAL A 185 14.94 17.48 -23.42
N THR A 186 15.18 16.21 -23.11
CA THR A 186 16.36 15.48 -23.60
C THR A 186 16.37 15.37 -25.13
N ALA A 187 15.22 15.07 -25.75
CA ALA A 187 15.11 15.04 -27.21
C ALA A 187 15.36 16.43 -27.82
N ALA A 188 14.82 17.46 -27.18
CA ALA A 188 15.00 18.85 -27.56
C ALA A 188 16.48 19.28 -27.56
N VAL A 189 17.22 18.96 -26.50
CA VAL A 189 18.66 19.24 -26.39
C VAL A 189 19.44 18.49 -27.47
N ARG A 190 19.21 17.19 -27.63
CA ARG A 190 19.86 16.36 -28.66
C ARG A 190 19.62 16.91 -30.08
N GLN A 191 18.40 17.33 -30.38
CA GLN A 191 18.06 17.91 -31.68
C GLN A 191 18.86 19.19 -31.94
N LEU A 192 19.00 20.06 -30.93
CA LEU A 192 19.78 21.29 -31.05
C LEU A 192 21.26 20.99 -31.30
N GLU A 193 21.85 20.03 -30.60
CA GLU A 193 23.24 19.60 -30.82
C GLU A 193 23.47 19.09 -32.25
N ILE A 194 22.55 18.25 -32.75
CA ILE A 194 22.59 17.70 -34.11
C ILE A 194 22.48 18.81 -35.16
N ILE A 195 21.57 19.75 -34.95
CA ILE A 195 21.40 20.88 -35.87
C ILE A 195 22.66 21.75 -35.87
N LYS A 196 23.18 22.13 -34.70
CA LYS A 196 24.43 22.91 -34.59
C LYS A 196 25.58 22.23 -35.32
N TYR A 197 25.78 20.93 -35.10
CA TYR A 197 26.79 20.16 -35.82
C TYR A 197 26.64 20.23 -37.35
N LEU A 198 25.41 20.11 -37.87
CA LEU A 198 25.16 20.24 -39.31
C LEU A 198 25.45 21.64 -39.83
N VAL A 199 25.07 22.68 -39.07
CA VAL A 199 25.38 24.08 -39.40
C VAL A 199 26.89 24.28 -39.52
N ASP A 200 27.64 23.83 -38.52
CA ASP A 200 29.10 24.02 -38.46
C ASP A 200 29.86 23.21 -39.52
N THR A 201 29.31 22.07 -39.96
CA THR A 201 30.04 21.15 -40.85
C THR A 201 29.71 21.35 -42.33
N ILE A 202 28.42 21.51 -42.68
CA ILE A 202 27.99 21.61 -44.08
C ILE A 202 27.28 22.92 -44.41
N GLY A 203 26.86 23.68 -43.41
CA GLY A 203 26.05 24.90 -43.56
C GLY A 203 24.57 24.59 -43.79
N LEU A 204 23.69 25.47 -43.31
CA LEU A 204 22.24 25.32 -43.43
C LEU A 204 21.77 25.34 -44.90
N ASP A 205 22.43 26.07 -45.79
CA ASP A 205 22.04 26.22 -47.19
C ASP A 205 22.19 24.96 -48.02
N LYS A 206 22.98 23.98 -47.54
CA LYS A 206 23.11 22.67 -48.19
C LYS A 206 22.00 21.70 -47.80
N LEU A 207 21.13 22.08 -46.86
CA LEU A 207 19.98 21.26 -46.48
C LEU A 207 18.82 21.46 -47.46
N PRO A 208 18.07 20.39 -47.80
CA PRO A 208 16.79 20.54 -48.50
C PRO A 208 15.87 21.52 -47.76
N LYS A 209 15.15 22.37 -48.51
CA LYS A 209 14.30 23.45 -47.96
C LYS A 209 13.45 23.02 -46.73
N PRO A 210 12.73 21.88 -46.74
CA PRO A 210 11.94 21.46 -45.58
C PRO A 210 12.76 21.05 -44.36
N LEU A 211 14.03 20.67 -44.52
CA LEU A 211 14.92 20.35 -43.39
C LEU A 211 15.59 21.61 -42.86
N ARG A 212 15.95 22.55 -43.74
CA ARG A 212 16.50 23.86 -43.36
C ARG A 212 15.51 24.64 -42.50
N GLU A 213 14.27 24.78 -42.96
CA GLU A 213 13.20 25.46 -42.22
C GLU A 213 12.94 24.81 -40.84
N THR A 214 13.08 23.47 -40.75
CA THR A 214 12.94 22.74 -39.48
C THR A 214 14.08 23.06 -38.52
N ALA A 215 15.30 23.09 -39.04
CA ALA A 215 16.48 23.43 -38.26
C ALA A 215 16.41 24.86 -37.74
N GLU A 216 16.02 25.81 -38.59
CA GLU A 216 15.87 27.23 -38.24
C GLU A 216 14.76 27.46 -37.20
N LEU A 217 13.58 26.85 -37.37
CA LEU A 217 12.50 26.94 -36.38
C LEU A 217 12.93 26.38 -35.03
N ARG A 218 13.65 25.25 -35.03
CA ARG A 218 14.12 24.63 -33.79
C ARG A 218 15.22 25.44 -33.09
N LEU A 219 16.12 26.06 -33.83
CA LEU A 219 17.13 26.97 -33.27
C LEU A 219 16.50 28.24 -32.68
N ARG A 220 15.47 28.79 -33.36
CA ARG A 220 14.73 29.97 -32.88
C ARG A 220 13.85 29.68 -31.67
N HIS A 221 13.31 28.46 -31.59
CA HIS A 221 12.40 28.04 -30.53
C HIS A 221 12.92 26.77 -29.83
N PRO A 222 14.01 26.87 -29.05
CA PRO A 222 14.66 25.71 -28.42
C PRO A 222 13.78 25.01 -27.38
N ASP A 223 12.86 25.73 -26.74
CA ASP A 223 11.99 25.18 -25.70
C ASP A 223 10.64 24.69 -26.26
N ALA A 224 10.35 24.95 -27.53
CA ALA A 224 9.09 24.56 -28.16
C ALA A 224 9.03 23.05 -28.40
N SER A 225 7.90 22.44 -28.06
CA SER A 225 7.57 21.07 -28.40
C SER A 225 7.46 20.89 -29.92
N LEU A 226 7.56 19.64 -30.39
CA LEU A 226 7.37 19.32 -31.82
C LEU A 226 5.98 19.69 -32.35
N LYS A 227 4.98 19.84 -31.46
CA LYS A 227 3.64 20.30 -31.85
C LYS A 227 3.67 21.81 -32.12
N GLU A 228 4.20 22.59 -31.19
CA GLU A 228 4.32 24.05 -31.32
C GLU A 228 5.21 24.43 -32.51
N LEU A 229 6.33 23.72 -32.73
CA LEU A 229 7.16 23.91 -33.93
C LEU A 229 6.41 23.64 -35.24
N GLY A 230 5.42 22.76 -35.20
CA GLY A 230 4.59 22.44 -36.37
C GLY A 230 3.52 23.49 -36.65
N GLU A 231 3.00 24.12 -35.60
CA GLU A 231 2.07 25.25 -35.69
C GLU A 231 2.76 26.52 -36.23
N LEU A 232 4.07 26.69 -35.96
CA LEU A 232 4.89 27.77 -36.51
C LEU A 232 5.31 27.58 -37.98
N TRP A 233 4.97 26.43 -38.58
CA TRP A 233 5.27 26.13 -39.98
C TRP A 233 4.24 26.78 -40.92
N ASP A 234 4.65 27.16 -42.12
CA ASP A 234 3.73 27.59 -43.18
C ASP A 234 3.86 26.70 -44.45
N PRO A 235 2.82 25.93 -44.80
CA PRO A 235 1.58 25.71 -44.06
C PRO A 235 1.80 24.87 -42.78
N PRO A 236 0.94 24.98 -41.75
CA PRO A 236 1.10 24.23 -40.50
C PRO A 236 1.21 22.72 -40.72
N VAL A 237 2.09 22.07 -39.95
CA VAL A 237 2.32 20.63 -40.01
C VAL A 237 2.09 19.98 -38.66
N GLY A 238 1.47 18.80 -38.64
CA GLY A 238 1.28 18.06 -37.39
C GLY A 238 2.61 17.61 -36.75
N LYS A 239 2.58 17.32 -35.45
CA LYS A 239 3.71 16.80 -34.65
C LYS A 239 4.51 15.70 -35.36
N SER A 240 3.83 14.74 -35.99
CA SER A 240 4.46 13.63 -36.71
C SER A 240 5.27 14.09 -37.93
N GLY A 241 4.82 15.14 -38.62
CA GLY A 241 5.52 15.73 -39.77
C GLY A 241 6.82 16.41 -39.34
N VAL A 242 6.80 17.20 -38.27
CA VAL A 242 8.01 17.81 -37.69
C VAL A 242 8.97 16.72 -37.20
N ASN A 243 8.47 15.72 -36.47
CA ASN A 243 9.27 14.60 -35.98
C ASN A 243 9.97 13.84 -37.13
N HIS A 244 9.27 13.62 -38.25
CA HIS A 244 9.85 12.96 -39.41
C HIS A 244 11.01 13.76 -40.02
N ARG A 245 10.89 15.09 -40.08
CA ARG A 245 11.94 15.99 -40.55
C ARG A 245 13.13 16.02 -39.59
N MET A 246 12.89 16.06 -38.28
CA MET A 246 13.93 15.93 -37.26
C MET A 246 14.73 14.63 -37.42
N ARG A 247 14.06 13.48 -37.54
CA ARG A 247 14.74 12.20 -37.79
C ARG A 247 15.54 12.17 -39.10
N LYS A 248 15.16 12.97 -40.10
CA LYS A 248 15.96 13.12 -41.33
C LYS A 248 17.23 13.94 -41.08
N LEU A 249 17.15 15.01 -40.28
CA LEU A 249 18.32 15.77 -39.84
C LEU A 249 19.29 14.89 -39.03
N GLU A 250 18.78 14.09 -38.08
CA GLU A 250 19.61 13.16 -37.31
C GLU A 250 20.35 12.16 -38.21
N ARG A 251 19.65 11.54 -39.17
CA ARG A 251 20.27 10.62 -40.13
C ARG A 251 21.28 11.30 -41.05
N LEU A 252 21.06 12.57 -41.39
CA LEU A 252 22.00 13.33 -42.20
C LEU A 252 23.28 13.62 -41.41
N ALA A 253 23.15 14.04 -40.14
CA ALA A 253 24.29 14.26 -39.26
C ALA A 253 25.15 13.01 -39.10
N GLU A 254 24.51 11.84 -38.95
CA GLU A 254 25.21 10.56 -38.85
C GLU A 254 26.02 10.21 -40.12
N LYS A 255 25.45 10.49 -41.29
CA LYS A 255 26.15 10.32 -42.57
C LYS A 255 27.33 11.28 -42.73
N VAL A 256 27.21 12.50 -42.22
CA VAL A 256 28.30 13.49 -42.26
C VAL A 256 29.43 13.07 -41.31
N ARG A 257 29.10 12.58 -40.10
CA ARG A 257 30.08 12.06 -39.14
C ARG A 257 30.88 10.88 -39.69
N SER A 258 30.20 9.85 -40.18
CA SER A 258 30.84 8.65 -40.73
C SER A 258 31.70 8.93 -41.98
N ARG A 259 31.29 9.88 -42.84
CA ARG A 259 32.14 10.31 -43.98
C ARG A 259 33.42 11.00 -43.52
N LYS A 260 33.36 11.80 -42.47
CA LYS A 260 34.52 12.51 -41.91
C LYS A 260 35.51 11.54 -41.25
N GLU A 261 35.00 10.55 -40.53
CA GLU A 261 35.82 9.47 -39.94
C GLU A 261 36.53 8.66 -41.03
N ASN A 262 35.81 8.24 -42.08
CA ASN A 262 36.41 7.48 -43.17
C ASN A 262 37.46 8.26 -43.99
N HIS A 263 37.39 9.60 -44.06
CA HIS A 263 38.43 10.41 -44.70
C HIS A 263 39.64 10.60 -43.77
N GLY A 264 39.45 10.65 -42.44
CA GLY A 264 40.54 10.73 -41.47
C GLY A 264 41.38 9.45 -41.39
N PHE A 265 40.81 8.27 -41.66
CA PHE A 265 41.53 6.99 -41.71
C PHE A 265 42.34 6.76 -43.00
N ILE A 266 42.10 7.55 -44.06
CA ILE A 266 42.83 7.41 -45.33
C ILE A 266 44.03 8.38 -45.40
N GLU A 267 44.04 9.41 -44.55
CA GLU A 267 45.13 10.40 -44.44
C GLU A 267 46.05 10.19 -43.21
N SER A 268 45.94 9.05 -42.52
CA SER A 268 46.83 8.63 -41.41
C SER A 268 47.70 7.46 -41.84
#